data_AF-R9KG50-F1
#
_entry.id   AF-R9KG50-F1
#
_cell.length_a   1.000
_cell.length_b   1.000
_cell.length_c   1.000
_cell.angle_alpha   90.00
_cell.angle_beta   90.00
_cell.angle_gamma   90.00
#
_symmetry.space_group_name_H-M   'P 1'
#
loop_
_entity.id
_entity.type
_entity.pdbx_description
1 polymer ?
#
loop_
_entity_poly.entity_id
_entity_poly.type
_entity_poly.pdbx_seq_one_letter_code
_entity_poly.pdbx_strand_id
1 'polypeptide(L)'
;PTKIARMLTEQEIPTPGTLEYRRTGRTRRYHPGYECKWAANTVVHILENREYTGCLVNFKTTTQSYKCSKIIYNSEDKQAIFENHHEQIIDKDTWERVQELRK
;
A
#
# COMPACT_ATOMS: atom_id res chain seq x y z
N PRO A 1 11.55 0.43 7.54
CA PRO A 1 10.20 -0.20 7.63
C PRO A 1 10.01 -1.11 8.86
N THR A 2 11.01 -1.94 9.21
CA THR A 2 10.96 -2.88 10.35
C THR A 2 10.72 -2.20 11.70
N LYS A 3 11.42 -1.09 11.98
CA LYS A 3 11.23 -0.31 13.21
C LYS A 3 9.80 0.21 13.37
N ILE A 4 9.21 0.73 12.29
CA ILE A 4 7.82 1.21 12.28
C ILE A 4 6.86 0.05 12.55
N ALA A 5 7.04 -1.09 11.87
CA ALA A 5 6.20 -2.27 12.09
C ALA A 5 6.27 -2.76 13.55
N ARG A 6 7.46 -2.75 14.16
CA ARG A 6 7.62 -3.10 15.57
C ARG A 6 6.86 -2.12 16.48
N MET A 7 7.02 -0.82 16.26
CA MET A 7 6.31 0.21 17.05
C MET A 7 4.79 0.07 16.94
N LEU A 8 4.25 -0.14 15.73
CA LEU A 8 2.80 -0.34 15.54
C LEU A 8 2.29 -1.59 16.26
N THR A 9 3.11 -2.64 16.32
CA THR A 9 2.79 -3.88 17.06
C THR A 9 2.84 -3.67 18.56
N GLU A 10 3.85 -2.95 19.07
CA GLU A 10 4.01 -2.61 20.49
C GLU A 10 2.87 -1.70 20.99
N GLN A 11 2.34 -0.83 20.13
CA GLN A 11 1.19 0.04 20.41
C GLN A 11 -0.17 -0.66 20.25
N GLU A 12 -0.18 -1.97 19.97
CA GLU A 12 -1.39 -2.77 19.74
C GLU A 12 -2.32 -2.22 18.66
N ILE A 13 -1.75 -1.55 17.64
CA ILE A 13 -2.54 -1.00 16.54
C ILE A 13 -2.99 -2.15 15.62
N PRO A 14 -4.29 -2.28 15.32
CA PRO A 14 -4.78 -3.34 14.45
C PRO A 14 -4.27 -3.20 13.01
N THR A 15 -3.92 -4.32 12.39
CA THR A 15 -3.49 -4.33 10.98
C THR A 15 -4.65 -3.96 10.04
N PRO A 16 -4.36 -3.53 8.80
CA PRO A 16 -5.39 -3.19 7.82
C PRO A 16 -6.37 -4.34 7.53
N GLY A 17 -5.88 -5.59 7.53
CA GLY A 17 -6.72 -6.78 7.35
C GLY A 17 -7.67 -7.01 8.54
N THR A 18 -7.19 -6.79 9.76
CA THR A 18 -8.03 -6.80 10.97
C THR A 18 -9.09 -5.70 10.94
N LEU A 19 -8.73 -4.48 10.51
CA LEU A 19 -9.67 -3.37 10.36
C LEU A 19 -10.75 -3.69 9.30
N GLU A 20 -10.38 -4.26 8.17
CA GLU A 20 -11.33 -4.70 7.13
C GLU A 20 -12.32 -5.73 7.67
N TYR A 21 -11.83 -6.71 8.43
CA TYR A 21 -12.66 -7.71 9.10
C TYR A 21 -13.65 -7.09 10.08
N ARG A 22 -13.19 -6.18 10.95
CA ARG A 22 -14.07 -5.48 11.91
C ARG A 22 -15.17 -4.67 11.21
N ARG A 23 -14.88 -4.12 10.03
CA ARG A 23 -15.84 -3.30 9.27
C ARG A 23 -16.81 -4.12 8.41
N THR A 24 -16.37 -5.25 7.83
CA THR A 24 -17.12 -5.96 6.79
C THR A 24 -17.39 -7.43 7.07
N GLY A 25 -16.76 -8.01 8.10
CA GLY A 25 -16.79 -9.45 8.39
C GLY A 25 -15.98 -10.31 7.42
N ARG A 26 -15.29 -9.74 6.43
CA ARG A 26 -14.50 -10.50 5.45
C ARG A 26 -13.25 -11.09 6.09
N THR A 27 -13.05 -12.39 5.90
CA THR A 27 -11.93 -13.13 6.51
C THR A 27 -10.70 -13.29 5.60
N ARG A 28 -10.77 -12.86 4.34
CA ARG A 28 -9.71 -13.10 3.34
C ARG A 28 -8.33 -12.59 3.76
N ARG A 29 -8.27 -11.46 4.46
CA ARG A 29 -7.03 -10.82 4.93
C ARG A 29 -6.93 -10.81 6.47
N TYR A 30 -7.81 -11.56 7.12
CA TYR A 30 -7.88 -11.63 8.57
C TYR A 30 -7.06 -12.83 9.06
N HIS A 31 -6.18 -12.59 10.02
CA HIS A 31 -5.33 -13.61 10.62
C HIS A 31 -5.56 -13.64 12.14
N PRO A 32 -6.39 -14.56 12.64
CA PRO A 32 -6.62 -14.73 14.07
C PRO A 32 -5.29 -14.95 14.81
N GLY A 33 -5.08 -14.25 15.94
CA GLY A 33 -3.83 -14.30 16.72
C GLY A 33 -2.68 -13.44 16.20
N TYR A 34 -2.88 -12.73 15.08
CA TYR A 34 -1.93 -11.78 14.49
C TYR A 34 -2.57 -10.40 14.28
N GLU A 35 -3.60 -10.08 15.06
CA GLU A 35 -4.45 -8.91 14.81
C GLU A 35 -3.69 -7.59 14.76
N CYS A 36 -2.67 -7.44 15.61
CA CYS A 36 -1.82 -6.25 15.71
C CYS A 36 -0.37 -6.52 15.29
N LYS A 37 -0.07 -7.68 14.69
CA LYS A 37 1.30 -7.99 14.25
C LYS A 37 1.56 -7.43 12.86
N TRP A 38 2.28 -6.31 12.80
CA TRP A 38 2.58 -5.65 11.53
C TRP A 38 3.75 -6.32 10.82
N ALA A 39 3.52 -6.75 9.57
CA ALA A 39 4.59 -7.16 8.68
C ALA A 39 5.30 -5.94 8.10
N ALA A 40 6.63 -5.98 8.01
CA ALA A 40 7.41 -4.89 7.42
C ALA A 40 6.99 -4.60 5.97
N ASN A 41 6.65 -5.62 5.19
CA ASN A 41 6.17 -5.48 3.81
C ASN A 41 4.85 -4.70 3.72
N THR A 42 3.96 -4.84 4.70
CA THR A 42 2.72 -4.04 4.74
C THR A 42 3.04 -2.57 4.90
N VAL A 43 3.99 -2.23 5.78
CA VAL A 43 4.43 -0.84 5.96
C VAL A 43 5.11 -0.32 4.69
N VAL A 44 5.94 -1.13 4.04
CA VAL A 44 6.58 -0.80 2.74
C VAL A 44 5.51 -0.42 1.71
N HIS A 45 4.50 -1.26 1.49
CA HIS A 45 3.46 -0.99 0.50
C HIS A 45 2.61 0.24 0.81
N ILE A 46 2.37 0.52 2.10
CA ILE A 46 1.71 1.76 2.51
C ILE A 46 2.58 2.97 2.14
N LEU A 47 3.87 2.94 2.48
CA LEU A 47 4.79 4.05 2.16
C LEU A 47 5.03 4.23 0.65
N GLU A 48 4.94 3.17 -0.15
CA GLU A 48 5.07 3.22 -1.63
C GLU A 48 3.84 3.83 -2.31
N ASN A 49 2.69 3.91 -1.64
CA ASN A 49 1.47 4.32 -2.32
C ASN A 49 1.46 5.82 -2.59
N ARG A 50 1.81 6.20 -3.81
CA ARG A 50 1.76 7.58 -4.31
C ARG A 50 0.36 8.18 -4.23
N GLU A 51 -0.70 7.36 -4.20
CA GLU A 51 -2.08 7.85 -4.12
C GLU A 51 -2.35 8.71 -2.87
N TYR A 52 -1.55 8.58 -1.82
CA TYR A 52 -1.67 9.45 -0.65
C TYR A 52 -1.33 10.91 -0.92
N THR A 53 -0.66 11.23 -2.04
CA THR A 53 -0.42 12.61 -2.49
C THR A 53 -1.57 13.19 -3.32
N GLY A 54 -2.76 12.58 -3.28
CA GLY A 54 -3.92 13.03 -4.04
C GLY A 54 -3.91 12.68 -5.54
N CYS A 55 -2.97 11.84 -6.00
CA CYS A 55 -2.94 11.38 -7.39
C CYS A 55 -3.69 10.05 -7.57
N LEU A 56 -4.28 9.84 -8.73
CA LEU A 56 -4.83 8.56 -9.15
C LEU A 56 -3.81 7.85 -10.05
N VAL A 57 -3.43 6.62 -9.69
CA VAL A 57 -2.48 5.81 -10.46
C VAL A 57 -3.19 4.60 -11.06
N ASN A 58 -3.47 4.66 -12.36
CA ASN A 58 -4.13 3.60 -13.12
C ASN A 58 -3.14 2.74 -13.90
N PHE A 59 -3.59 1.53 -14.27
CA PHE A 59 -2.81 0.56 -15.05
C PHE A 59 -1.50 0.13 -14.38
N LYS A 60 -1.50 -0.04 -13.03
CA LYS A 60 -0.34 -0.58 -12.28
C LYS A 60 0.06 -2.00 -12.70
N THR A 61 -0.89 -2.77 -13.24
CA THR A 61 -0.66 -4.13 -13.69
C THR A 61 -1.27 -4.35 -15.07
N THR A 62 -0.61 -5.18 -15.87
CA THR A 62 -1.13 -5.68 -17.15
C THR A 62 -1.04 -7.19 -17.21
N THR A 63 -1.71 -7.79 -18.18
CA THR A 63 -1.61 -9.21 -18.48
C THR A 63 -0.43 -9.43 -19.44
N GLN A 64 0.41 -10.44 -19.18
CA GLN A 64 1.63 -10.69 -19.94
C GLN A 64 1.38 -10.83 -21.45
N SER A 65 0.31 -11.51 -21.83
CA SER A 65 -0.18 -11.56 -23.21
C SER A 65 -1.63 -12.03 -23.24
N TYR A 66 -2.32 -11.86 -24.37
CA TYR A 66 -3.68 -12.39 -24.55
C TYR A 66 -3.82 -13.89 -24.22
N LYS A 67 -2.77 -14.69 -24.46
CA LYS A 67 -2.77 -16.15 -24.22
C LYS A 67 -2.30 -16.54 -22.81
N CYS A 68 -1.72 -15.63 -22.05
CA CYS A 68 -1.18 -15.91 -20.73
C CYS A 68 -1.72 -14.89 -19.72
N SER A 69 -2.69 -15.31 -18.92
CA SER A 69 -3.34 -14.50 -17.88
C SER A 69 -2.47 -14.17 -16.67
N LYS A 70 -1.14 -14.29 -16.79
CA LYS A 70 -0.20 -13.91 -15.73
C LYS A 70 -0.17 -12.39 -15.60
N ILE A 71 -0.46 -11.91 -14.40
CA ILE A 71 -0.41 -10.49 -14.06
C ILE A 71 1.05 -10.08 -13.87
N ILE A 72 1.47 -9.02 -14.55
CA ILE A 72 2.78 -8.39 -14.42
C ILE A 72 2.61 -6.93 -14.02
N TYR A 73 3.56 -6.40 -13.24
CA TYR A 73 3.58 -4.99 -12.88
C TYR A 73 4.08 -4.15 -14.06
N ASN A 74 3.37 -3.05 -14.33
CA ASN A 74 3.75 -2.10 -15.36
C ASN A 74 4.83 -1.15 -14.84
N SER A 75 5.75 -0.79 -15.72
CA SER A 75 6.68 0.31 -15.51
C SER A 75 5.93 1.64 -15.45
N GLU A 76 6.51 2.65 -14.79
CA GLU A 76 5.86 3.93 -14.51
C GLU A 76 5.40 4.68 -15.77
N ASP A 77 6.12 4.52 -16.90
CA ASP A 77 5.77 5.09 -18.20
C ASP A 77 4.45 4.57 -18.78
N LYS A 78 4.05 3.36 -18.38
CA LYS A 78 2.77 2.73 -18.79
C LYS A 78 1.65 2.98 -17.81
N GLN A 79 1.95 3.58 -16.66
CA GLN A 79 0.96 3.93 -15.66
C GLN A 79 0.36 5.29 -16.01
N ALA A 80 -0.97 5.37 -16.01
CA ALA A 80 -1.65 6.64 -16.19
C ALA A 80 -1.77 7.31 -14.82
N ILE A 81 -1.01 8.39 -14.61
CA ILE A 81 -0.98 9.14 -13.37
C ILE A 81 -1.75 10.44 -13.58
N PHE A 82 -2.86 10.59 -12.85
CA PHE A 82 -3.65 11.81 -12.83
C PHE A 82 -3.41 12.53 -11.52
N GLU A 83 -2.82 13.73 -11.57
CA GLU A 83 -2.58 14.54 -10.38
C GLU A 83 -3.88 15.21 -9.90
N ASN A 84 -4.00 15.47 -8.59
CA ASN A 84 -5.12 16.18 -7.95
C ASN A 84 -6.52 15.58 -8.18
N HIS A 85 -6.65 14.26 -8.03
CA HIS A 85 -7.94 13.57 -8.13
C HIS A 85 -8.75 13.61 -6.81
N HIS A 86 -8.07 13.47 -5.66
CA HIS A 86 -8.69 13.48 -4.34
C HIS A 86 -7.83 14.25 -3.34
N GLU A 87 -8.41 14.55 -2.17
CA GLU A 87 -7.71 15.25 -1.11
C GLU A 87 -6.43 14.50 -0.69
N GLN A 88 -5.31 15.21 -0.75
CA GLN A 88 -4.03 14.65 -0.36
C GLN A 88 -4.00 14.41 1.16
N ILE A 89 -3.51 13.23 1.57
CA ILE A 89 -3.28 12.89 2.98
C ILE A 89 -1.89 13.36 3.40
N ILE A 90 -0.92 13.33 2.46
CA ILE A 90 0.46 13.77 2.66
C ILE A 90 0.92 14.65 1.50
N ASP A 91 1.84 15.58 1.78
CA ASP A 91 2.46 16.39 0.74
C ASP A 91 3.37 15.57 -0.16
N LYS A 92 3.43 15.94 -1.45
CA LYS A 92 4.28 15.28 -2.45
C LYS A 92 5.76 15.30 -2.07
N ASP A 93 6.27 16.42 -1.56
CA ASP A 93 7.65 16.57 -1.11
C ASP A 93 8.00 15.58 0.03
N THR A 94 7.09 15.45 1.01
CA THR A 94 7.26 14.49 2.11
C THR A 94 7.29 13.05 1.58
N TRP A 95 6.42 12.72 0.63
CA TRP A 95 6.39 11.38 0.02
C TRP A 95 7.68 11.07 -0.75
N GLU A 96 8.16 12.01 -1.58
CA GLU A 96 9.40 11.88 -2.35
C GLU A 96 10.59 11.67 -1.41
N ARG A 97 10.67 12.45 -0.33
CA ARG A 97 11.71 12.29 0.69
C ARG A 97 11.73 10.91 1.34
N VAL A 98 10.56 10.35 1.61
CA VAL A 98 10.44 8.97 2.12
C VAL A 98 10.92 7.95 1.09
N GLN A 99 10.65 8.14 -0.20
CA GLN A 99 11.15 7.22 -1.24
C GLN A 99 12.67 7.29 -1.38
N GLU A 100 13.27 8.49 -1.29
CA GLU A 100 14.73 8.66 -1.33
C GLU A 100 15.42 7.93 -0.17
N LEU A 101 14.91 8.08 1.06
CA LEU A 101 15.48 7.44 2.26
C LEU A 101 15.34 5.91 2.27
N ARG A 102 14.54 5.35 1.36
CA ARG A 102 14.27 3.92 1.25
C ARG A 102 15.04 3.22 0.13
N LYS A 103 15.66 3.98 -0.78
CA LYS A 103 16.62 3.43 -1.75
C LYS A 103 17.86 2.91 -1.02
#